data_AF-A0A4P6ZY66-F1
#
_entry.id   AF-A0A4P6ZY66-F1
#
_cell.length_a   1.000
_cell.length_b   1.000
_cell.length_c   1.000
_cell.angle_alpha   90.00
_cell.angle_beta   90.00
_cell.angle_gamma   90.00
#
_symmetry.space_group_name_H-M   'P 1'
#
loop_
_entity.id
_entity.type
_entity.pdbx_description
1 polymer ?
#
loop_
_entity_poly.entity_id
_entity_poly.type
_entity_poly.pdbx_seq_one_letter_code
_entity_poly.pdbx_strand_id
1 'polypeptide(L)'
;MNYRKFIIYQGTIGMAASMIFPFYVLLLKNVGNSYAQFGWAYGLFALTAALSYPVIGKFSDQAGDKILLIIYSWGMAVILLVFPLAYEIWHIYVLQIFMGLLGAVQKNSEKTVLARTVNKETAGNEIGRYHIWTSIGAAIAVIATGYLVDFLTIGSIFYIASIVFAWSGFYMMKMEKSL
;
A
#
# COMPACT_ATOMS: atom_id res chain seq x y z
N MET A 1 11.49 -3.49 16.24
CA MET A 1 10.56 -2.43 15.81
C MET A 1 9.41 -2.40 16.80
N ASN A 2 9.06 -1.24 17.38
CA ASN A 2 7.99 -1.18 18.38
C ASN A 2 6.62 -1.48 17.74
N TYR A 3 5.89 -2.46 18.29
CA TYR A 3 4.59 -2.93 17.78
C TYR A 3 3.54 -1.83 17.62
N ARG A 4 3.45 -0.89 18.57
CA ARG A 4 2.49 0.23 18.48
C ARG A 4 2.83 1.17 17.33
N LYS A 5 4.12 1.51 17.18
CA LYS A 5 4.58 2.37 16.08
C LYS A 5 4.37 1.69 14.72
N PHE A 6 4.54 0.36 14.66
CA PHE A 6 4.22 -0.42 13.47
C PHE A 6 2.73 -0.39 13.13
N ILE A 7 1.82 -0.52 14.10
CA ILE A 7 0.38 -0.35 13.87
C ILE A 7 0.05 1.03 13.31
N ILE A 8 0.66 2.09 13.85
CA ILE A 8 0.44 3.46 13.35
C ILE A 8 0.88 3.57 11.89
N TYR A 9 2.10 3.11 11.58
CA TYR A 9 2.61 3.08 10.21
C TYR A 9 1.68 2.31 9.26
N GLN A 10 1.28 1.10 9.63
CA GLN A 10 0.41 0.23 8.85
C GLN A 10 -0.99 0.83 8.67
N GLY A 11 -1.54 1.42 9.74
CA GLY A 11 -2.82 2.11 9.71
C GLY A 11 -2.79 3.28 8.73
N THR A 12 -1.72 4.10 8.76
CA THR A 12 -1.60 5.24 7.85
C THR A 12 -1.47 4.82 6.38
N ILE A 13 -0.65 3.82 6.06
CA ILE A 13 -0.57 3.33 4.66
C ILE A 13 -1.86 2.62 4.24
N GLY A 14 -2.53 1.91 5.16
CA GLY A 14 -3.82 1.28 4.92
C GLY A 14 -4.90 2.32 4.60
N MET A 15 -4.96 3.42 5.37
CA MET A 15 -5.81 4.57 5.10
C MET A 15 -5.56 5.11 3.68
N ALA A 16 -4.30 5.44 3.35
CA ALA A 16 -3.95 5.99 2.04
C ALA A 16 -4.32 5.04 0.88
N ALA A 17 -4.05 3.74 1.02
CA ALA A 17 -4.42 2.75 0.01
C ALA A 17 -5.94 2.64 -0.16
N SER A 18 -6.71 2.70 0.92
CA SER A 18 -8.17 2.65 0.90
C SER A 18 -8.81 3.90 0.30
N MET A 19 -8.14 5.05 0.33
CA MET A 19 -8.60 6.24 -0.41
C MET A 19 -8.60 6.01 -1.92
N ILE A 20 -7.77 5.10 -2.45
CA ILE A 20 -7.57 4.93 -3.89
C ILE A 20 -8.39 3.78 -4.45
N PHE A 21 -8.44 2.64 -3.74
CA PHE A 21 -8.90 1.37 -4.30
C PHE A 21 -10.31 1.40 -4.94
N PRO A 22 -11.35 2.03 -4.33
CA PRO A 22 -12.67 2.08 -4.96
C PRO A 22 -12.72 2.96 -6.20
N PHE A 23 -11.90 4.02 -6.25
CA PHE A 23 -11.91 5.00 -7.34
C PHE A 23 -10.97 4.61 -8.48
N TYR A 24 -10.07 3.65 -8.25
CA TYR A 24 -9.19 3.09 -9.27
C TYR A 24 -9.97 2.57 -10.50
N VAL A 25 -11.09 1.86 -10.28
CA VAL A 25 -11.92 1.34 -11.38
C VAL A 25 -12.57 2.48 -12.17
N LEU A 26 -12.99 3.55 -11.48
CA LEU A 26 -13.56 4.73 -12.13
C LEU A 26 -12.53 5.42 -13.02
N LEU A 27 -11.26 5.48 -12.57
CA LEU A 27 -10.17 6.05 -13.36
C LEU A 27 -9.81 5.17 -14.56
N LEU A 28 -9.77 3.85 -14.38
CA LEU A 28 -9.56 2.91 -15.49
C LEU A 28 -10.60 3.07 -16.60
N LYS A 29 -11.86 3.36 -16.26
CA LYS A 29 -12.92 3.57 -17.26
C LYS A 29 -12.67 4.80 -18.14
N ASN A 30 -11.85 5.75 -17.70
CA ASN A 30 -11.49 6.93 -18.49
C ASN A 30 -10.41 6.63 -19.54
N VAL A 31 -9.65 5.54 -19.39
CA VAL A 31 -8.48 5.21 -20.23
C VAL A 31 -8.58 3.84 -20.90
N GLY A 32 -9.47 2.96 -20.44
CA GLY A 32 -9.70 1.63 -20.98
C GLY A 32 -11.13 1.46 -21.47
N ASN A 33 -11.31 0.63 -22.49
CA ASN A 33 -12.57 0.42 -23.20
C ASN A 33 -13.07 -1.04 -23.21
N SER A 34 -12.34 -1.97 -22.57
CA SER A 34 -12.75 -3.38 -22.49
C SER A 34 -12.48 -4.00 -21.11
N TYR A 35 -13.31 -4.98 -20.73
CA TYR A 35 -13.12 -5.75 -19.50
C TYR A 35 -11.77 -6.49 -19.48
N ALA A 36 -11.28 -6.92 -20.64
CA ALA A 36 -9.97 -7.55 -20.76
C ALA A 36 -8.86 -6.60 -20.30
N GLN A 37 -8.92 -5.31 -20.66
CA GLN A 37 -7.93 -4.34 -20.24
C GLN A 37 -7.92 -4.11 -18.71
N PHE A 38 -9.10 -4.12 -18.08
CA PHE A 38 -9.19 -4.04 -16.61
C PHE A 38 -8.61 -5.29 -15.94
N GLY A 39 -8.91 -6.46 -16.51
CA GLY A 39 -8.31 -7.73 -16.09
C GLY A 39 -6.79 -7.73 -16.21
N TRP A 40 -6.23 -7.21 -17.31
CA TRP A 40 -4.79 -7.05 -17.49
C TRP A 40 -4.18 -6.09 -16.48
N ALA A 41 -4.80 -4.95 -16.21
CA ALA A 41 -4.27 -3.98 -15.25
C ALA A 41 -4.13 -4.59 -13.85
N TYR A 42 -5.19 -5.21 -13.33
CA TYR A 42 -5.12 -5.86 -12.01
C TYR A 42 -4.31 -7.18 -12.04
N GLY A 43 -4.35 -7.90 -13.15
CA GLY A 43 -3.60 -9.14 -13.36
C GLY A 43 -2.09 -8.91 -13.35
N LEU A 44 -1.59 -7.85 -13.99
CA LEU A 44 -0.17 -7.48 -14.00
C LEU A 44 0.33 -7.14 -12.60
N PHE A 45 -0.46 -6.42 -11.81
CA PHE A 45 -0.18 -6.18 -10.39
C PHE A 45 -0.01 -7.50 -9.63
N ALA A 46 -1.01 -8.38 -9.74
CA ALA A 46 -1.03 -9.65 -9.01
C ALA A 46 0.11 -10.58 -9.45
N LEU A 47 0.35 -10.71 -10.76
CA LEU A 47 1.39 -11.54 -11.34
C LEU A 47 2.78 -11.04 -10.92
N THR A 48 3.03 -9.74 -11.04
CA THR A 48 4.33 -9.17 -10.66
C THR A 48 4.58 -9.32 -9.17
N ALA A 49 3.56 -9.09 -8.33
CA ALA A 49 3.66 -9.34 -6.89
C ALA A 49 4.00 -10.82 -6.61
N ALA A 50 3.29 -11.75 -7.25
CA ALA A 50 3.50 -13.18 -7.09
C ALA A 50 4.94 -13.61 -7.41
N LEU A 51 5.45 -13.17 -8.56
CA LEU A 51 6.82 -13.47 -9.00
C LEU A 51 7.88 -12.84 -8.08
N SER A 52 7.53 -11.76 -7.38
CA SER A 52 8.46 -11.01 -6.54
C SER A 52 8.59 -11.57 -5.12
N TYR A 53 7.58 -12.26 -4.58
CA TYR A 53 7.60 -12.74 -3.19
C TYR A 53 8.87 -13.52 -2.80
N PRO A 54 9.38 -14.50 -3.60
CA PRO A 54 10.57 -15.25 -3.19
C PRO A 54 11.81 -14.37 -3.06
N VAL A 55 11.96 -13.38 -3.94
CA VAL A 55 13.09 -12.46 -3.95
C VAL A 55 12.98 -11.47 -2.78
N ILE A 56 11.80 -10.88 -2.59
CA ILE A 56 11.52 -9.96 -1.48
C ILE A 56 11.66 -10.65 -0.13
N GLY A 57 11.26 -11.92 0.00
CA GLY A 57 11.47 -12.71 1.23
C GLY A 57 12.96 -12.80 1.60
N LYS A 58 13.82 -13.15 0.63
CA LYS A 58 15.28 -13.18 0.83
C LYS A 58 15.84 -11.81 1.24
N PHE A 59 15.38 -10.74 0.59
CA PHE A 59 15.79 -9.39 0.97
C PHE A 59 15.29 -8.97 2.35
N SER A 60 14.10 -9.41 2.77
CA SER A 60 13.55 -9.17 4.11
C SER A 60 14.40 -9.82 5.20
N ASP A 61 14.93 -11.01 4.95
CA ASP A 61 15.83 -11.69 5.88
C ASP A 61 17.22 -11.06 5.95
N GLN A 62 17.70 -10.44 4.86
CA GLN A 62 19.03 -9.82 4.80
C GLN A 62 19.05 -8.35 5.24
N ALA A 63 18.21 -7.51 4.64
CA ALA A 63 18.17 -6.07 4.87
C ALA A 63 17.25 -5.67 6.02
N GLY A 64 16.29 -6.54 6.38
CA GLY A 64 15.29 -6.28 7.41
C GLY A 64 14.06 -5.54 6.88
N ASP A 65 12.92 -5.85 7.49
CA ASP A 65 11.61 -5.35 7.06
C ASP A 65 11.49 -3.83 7.13
N LYS A 66 12.19 -3.17 8.08
CA LYS A 66 12.12 -1.71 8.22
C LYS A 66 12.55 -1.00 6.92
N ILE A 67 13.65 -1.43 6.31
CA ILE A 67 14.18 -0.80 5.09
C ILE A 67 13.20 -1.03 3.93
N LEU A 68 12.68 -2.25 3.82
CA LEU A 68 11.68 -2.61 2.82
C LEU A 68 10.39 -1.78 2.94
N LEU A 69 9.89 -1.57 4.16
CA LEU A 69 8.72 -0.73 4.42
C LEU A 69 8.95 0.75 4.06
N ILE A 70 10.17 1.26 4.28
CA ILE A 70 10.55 2.61 3.85
C ILE A 70 10.56 2.71 2.32
N ILE A 71 11.18 1.74 1.63
CA ILE A 71 11.20 1.67 0.16
C ILE A 71 9.78 1.58 -0.39
N TYR A 72 8.93 0.75 0.23
CA TYR A 72 7.53 0.64 -0.15
C TYR A 72 6.81 1.98 -0.06
N SER A 73 6.93 2.67 1.07
CA SER A 73 6.20 3.92 1.31
C SER A 73 6.61 5.03 0.34
N TRP A 74 7.91 5.23 0.12
CA TRP A 74 8.40 6.23 -0.82
C TRP A 74 8.15 5.83 -2.29
N GLY A 75 8.35 4.56 -2.64
CA GLY A 75 8.03 4.05 -3.96
C GLY A 75 6.56 4.24 -4.31
N MET A 76 5.67 3.91 -3.37
CA MET A 76 4.23 4.10 -3.56
C MET A 76 3.87 5.58 -3.64
N ALA A 77 4.48 6.44 -2.82
CA ALA A 77 4.27 7.89 -2.93
C ALA A 77 4.59 8.43 -4.33
N VAL A 78 5.73 8.03 -4.91
CA VAL A 78 6.12 8.44 -6.27
C VAL A 78 5.15 7.89 -7.32
N ILE A 79 4.79 6.61 -7.24
CA ILE A 79 3.84 6.00 -8.17
C ILE A 79 2.50 6.73 -8.14
N LEU A 80 1.97 7.02 -6.95
CA LEU A 80 0.70 7.74 -6.79
C LEU A 80 0.77 9.20 -7.23
N LEU A 81 1.94 9.84 -7.13
CA LEU A 81 2.15 11.18 -7.67
C LEU A 81 2.06 11.21 -9.20
N VAL A 82 2.56 10.16 -9.86
CA VAL A 82 2.56 10.08 -11.33
C VAL A 82 1.24 9.50 -11.88
N PHE A 83 0.51 8.74 -11.06
CA PHE A 83 -0.67 7.99 -11.50
C PHE A 83 -1.75 8.84 -12.22
N PRO A 84 -2.11 10.05 -11.75
CA PRO A 84 -3.10 10.89 -12.45
C PRO A 84 -2.67 11.37 -13.85
N LEU A 85 -1.39 11.24 -14.19
CA LEU A 85 -0.82 11.59 -15.50
C LEU A 85 -0.90 10.41 -16.50
N ALA A 86 -1.51 9.29 -16.10
CA ALA A 86 -1.71 8.15 -16.97
C ALA A 86 -2.91 8.38 -17.89
N TYR A 87 -2.66 8.84 -19.11
CA TYR A 87 -3.70 9.09 -20.13
C TYR A 87 -4.07 7.88 -21.00
N GLU A 88 -3.29 6.81 -20.93
CA GLU A 88 -3.39 5.66 -21.81
C GLU A 88 -3.35 4.38 -20.99
N ILE A 89 -4.04 3.34 -21.43
CA ILE A 89 -4.13 2.08 -20.69
C ILE A 89 -2.77 1.44 -20.42
N TRP A 90 -1.82 1.58 -21.34
CA TRP A 90 -0.48 1.00 -21.18
C TRP A 90 0.34 1.72 -20.09
N HIS A 91 0.10 3.02 -19.84
CA HIS A 91 0.68 3.71 -18.69
C HIS A 91 0.25 3.03 -17.39
N ILE A 92 -1.04 2.67 -17.30
CA ILE A 92 -1.57 1.95 -16.14
C ILE A 92 -0.92 0.58 -15.99
N TYR A 93 -0.68 -0.15 -17.08
CA TYR A 93 0.02 -1.44 -17.01
C TYR A 93 1.42 -1.32 -16.42
N VAL A 94 2.19 -0.33 -16.87
CA VAL A 94 3.53 -0.06 -16.33
C VAL A 94 3.44 0.30 -14.85
N LEU A 95 2.55 1.20 -14.46
CA LEU A 95 2.33 1.56 -13.06
C LEU A 95 1.92 0.35 -12.21
N GLN A 96 1.07 -0.54 -12.74
CA GLN A 96 0.62 -1.74 -12.03
C GLN A 96 1.73 -2.76 -11.80
N ILE A 97 2.67 -2.90 -12.73
CA ILE A 97 3.86 -3.73 -12.53
C ILE A 97 4.67 -3.21 -11.33
N PHE A 98 4.94 -1.90 -11.29
CA PHE A 98 5.65 -1.29 -10.16
C PHE A 98 4.87 -1.37 -8.85
N MET A 99 3.56 -1.13 -8.88
CA MET A 99 2.70 -1.32 -7.72
C MET A 99 2.69 -2.76 -7.25
N GLY A 100 2.75 -3.75 -8.14
CA GLY A 100 2.85 -5.16 -7.81
C GLY A 100 4.15 -5.51 -7.09
N LEU A 101 5.29 -5.00 -7.58
CA LEU A 101 6.59 -5.12 -6.92
C LEU A 101 6.53 -4.56 -5.49
N LEU A 102 6.05 -3.33 -5.35
CA LEU A 102 5.92 -2.64 -4.07
C LEU A 102 4.88 -3.33 -3.15
N GLY A 103 3.79 -3.85 -3.72
CA GLY A 103 2.77 -4.60 -3.01
C GLY A 103 3.31 -5.89 -2.40
N ALA A 104 4.21 -6.58 -3.11
CA ALA A 104 4.94 -7.73 -2.56
C ALA A 104 5.86 -7.32 -1.40
N VAL A 105 6.58 -6.21 -1.54
CA VAL A 105 7.41 -5.62 -0.47
C VAL A 105 6.59 -5.40 0.80
N GLN A 106 5.46 -4.71 0.69
CA GLN A 106 4.60 -4.43 1.82
C GLN A 106 4.01 -5.70 2.42
N LYS A 107 3.33 -6.53 1.63
CA LYS A 107 2.61 -7.70 2.15
C LYS A 107 3.54 -8.72 2.79
N ASN A 108 4.74 -8.91 2.25
CA ASN A 108 5.74 -9.78 2.86
C ASN A 108 6.25 -9.18 4.17
N SER A 109 6.71 -7.92 4.14
CA SER A 109 7.29 -7.24 5.31
C SER A 109 6.30 -7.07 6.45
N GLU A 110 5.02 -6.86 6.16
CA GLU A 110 3.96 -6.80 7.16
C GLU A 110 3.82 -8.13 7.91
N LYS A 111 3.77 -9.24 7.17
CA LYS A 111 3.63 -10.59 7.74
C LYS A 111 4.85 -11.01 8.54
N THR A 112 6.06 -10.74 8.03
CA THR A 112 7.31 -11.06 8.73
C THR A 112 7.45 -10.27 10.02
N VAL A 113 7.13 -8.97 10.02
CA VAL A 113 7.13 -8.15 11.23
C VAL A 113 6.14 -8.66 12.25
N LEU A 114 4.89 -8.96 11.84
CA LEU A 114 3.90 -9.53 12.75
C LEU A 114 4.41 -10.84 13.35
N ALA A 115 4.88 -11.77 12.51
CA ALA A 115 5.42 -13.06 12.97
C ALA A 115 6.61 -12.94 13.94
N ARG A 116 7.43 -11.88 13.80
CA ARG A 116 8.58 -11.60 14.69
C ARG A 116 8.20 -10.86 15.98
N THR A 117 7.05 -10.18 16.01
CA THR A 117 6.69 -9.26 17.09
C THR A 117 5.58 -9.79 18.00
N VAL A 118 4.66 -10.60 17.46
CA VAL A 118 3.55 -11.12 18.26
C VAL A 118 3.99 -12.28 19.16
N ASN A 119 3.38 -12.40 20.34
CA ASN A 119 3.57 -13.59 21.17
C ASN A 119 2.85 -14.79 20.53
N LYS A 120 3.54 -15.93 20.41
CA LYS A 120 3.02 -17.15 19.78
C LYS A 120 1.76 -17.69 20.47
N GLU A 121 1.68 -17.60 21.79
CA GLU A 121 0.53 -18.12 22.56
C GLU A 121 -0.74 -17.30 22.34
N THR A 122 -0.58 -16.00 22.05
CA THR A 122 -1.68 -15.04 21.87
C THR A 122 -1.75 -14.48 20.45
N ALA A 123 -1.06 -15.11 19.49
CA ALA A 123 -0.86 -14.58 18.14
C ALA A 123 -2.17 -14.23 17.43
N GLY A 124 -3.19 -15.09 17.54
CA GLY A 124 -4.51 -14.84 16.96
C GLY A 124 -5.18 -13.58 17.51
N ASN A 125 -5.12 -13.37 18.84
CA ASN A 125 -5.69 -12.19 19.49
C ASN A 125 -4.93 -10.91 19.12
N GLU A 126 -3.59 -10.97 19.10
CA GLU A 126 -2.78 -9.80 18.76
C GLU A 126 -2.93 -9.41 17.29
N ILE A 127 -2.94 -10.38 16.37
CA ILE A 127 -3.21 -10.12 14.95
C ILE A 127 -4.65 -9.62 14.75
N GLY A 128 -5.62 -10.14 15.50
CA GLY A 128 -6.99 -9.64 15.51
C GLY A 128 -7.06 -8.15 15.91
N ARG A 129 -6.38 -7.77 17.01
CA ARG A 129 -6.29 -6.38 17.46
C ARG A 129 -5.58 -5.48 16.45
N TYR A 130 -4.52 -5.97 15.82
CA TYR A 130 -3.85 -5.28 14.71
C TYR A 130 -4.83 -4.96 13.58
N HIS A 131 -5.64 -5.93 13.17
CA HIS A 131 -6.63 -5.74 12.12
C HIS A 131 -7.75 -4.78 12.51
N ILE A 132 -8.22 -4.77 13.76
CA ILE A 132 -9.21 -3.78 14.23
C ILE A 132 -8.70 -2.36 13.98
N TRP A 133 -7.50 -2.03 14.45
CA TRP A 133 -6.95 -0.68 14.32
C TRP A 133 -6.71 -0.26 12.88
N THR A 134 -6.12 -1.14 12.07
CA THR A 134 -5.81 -0.84 10.66
C THR A 134 -7.08 -0.76 9.80
N SER A 135 -8.06 -1.64 10.04
CA SER A 135 -9.30 -1.71 9.24
C SER A 135 -10.26 -0.58 9.56
N ILE A 136 -10.37 -0.16 10.83
CA ILE A 136 -11.19 1.01 11.20
C ILE A 136 -10.65 2.27 10.51
N GLY A 137 -9.32 2.48 10.54
CA GLY A 137 -8.69 3.60 9.83
C GLY A 137 -9.00 3.57 8.34
N ALA A 138 -8.77 2.42 7.69
CA ALA A 138 -9.10 2.20 6.29
C ALA A 138 -10.57 2.49 5.95
N ALA A 139 -11.51 2.02 6.78
CA ALA A 139 -12.94 2.24 6.61
C ALA A 139 -13.31 3.73 6.71
N ILE A 140 -12.79 4.43 7.71
CA ILE A 140 -13.01 5.88 7.87
C ILE A 140 -12.44 6.62 6.65
N ALA A 141 -11.22 6.27 6.22
CA ALA A 141 -10.58 6.92 5.09
C ALA A 141 -11.38 6.76 3.79
N VAL A 142 -11.85 5.55 3.48
CA VAL A 142 -12.63 5.32 2.25
C VAL A 142 -14.00 6.00 2.28
N ILE A 143 -14.69 5.98 3.42
CA ILE A 143 -15.98 6.66 3.59
C ILE A 143 -15.79 8.18 3.43
N ALA A 144 -14.81 8.76 4.13
CA ALA A 144 -14.51 10.18 4.03
C ALA A 144 -14.12 10.57 2.60
N THR A 145 -13.32 9.73 1.92
CA THR A 145 -12.94 9.96 0.52
C THR A 145 -14.14 9.94 -0.42
N GLY A 146 -15.14 9.07 -0.17
CA GLY A 146 -16.42 9.07 -0.87
C GLY A 146 -17.07 10.44 -0.93
N TYR A 147 -17.16 11.12 0.21
CA TYR A 147 -17.68 12.49 0.28
C TYR A 147 -16.72 13.53 -0.32
N LEU A 148 -15.41 13.35 -0.15
CA LEU A 148 -14.41 14.30 -0.69
C LEU A 148 -14.42 14.33 -2.22
N VAL A 149 -14.69 13.21 -2.89
CA VAL A 149 -14.73 13.13 -4.35
C VAL A 149 -15.91 13.89 -4.97
N ASP A 150 -16.94 14.25 -4.19
CA ASP A 150 -17.99 15.17 -4.66
C ASP A 150 -17.46 16.60 -4.85
N PHE A 151 -16.36 16.95 -4.17
CA PHE A 151 -15.75 18.29 -4.19
C PHE A 151 -14.37 18.32 -4.84
N LEU A 152 -13.75 17.15 -5.04
CA LEU A 152 -12.40 16.99 -5.57
C LEU A 152 -12.40 16.09 -6.80
N THR A 153 -11.40 16.26 -7.67
CA THR A 153 -11.20 15.31 -8.76
C THR A 153 -10.64 13.99 -8.22
N ILE A 154 -10.89 12.88 -8.93
CA ILE A 154 -10.27 11.59 -8.62
C ILE A 154 -8.74 11.71 -8.57
N GLY A 155 -8.13 12.48 -9.48
CA GLY A 155 -6.68 12.72 -9.49
C GLY A 155 -6.16 13.38 -8.21
N SER A 156 -6.92 14.31 -7.62
CA SER A 156 -6.57 14.97 -6.36
C SER A 156 -6.42 13.98 -5.20
N ILE A 157 -7.22 12.90 -5.18
CA ILE A 157 -7.15 11.87 -4.14
C ILE A 157 -5.83 11.10 -4.20
N PHE A 158 -5.30 10.85 -5.40
CA PHE A 158 -4.00 10.21 -5.57
C PHE A 158 -2.86 11.10 -5.05
N TYR A 159 -2.93 12.41 -5.26
CA TYR A 159 -1.95 13.35 -4.70
C TYR A 159 -2.00 13.39 -3.17
N ILE A 160 -3.20 13.39 -2.58
CA ILE A 160 -3.35 13.32 -1.12
C ILE A 160 -2.76 12.01 -0.60
N ALA A 161 -3.11 10.87 -1.21
CA ALA A 161 -2.57 9.58 -0.82
C ALA A 161 -1.04 9.51 -0.97
N SER A 162 -0.48 10.11 -2.03
CA SER A 162 0.97 10.23 -2.23
C SER A 162 1.64 10.94 -1.04
N ILE A 163 1.10 12.08 -0.60
CA ILE A 163 1.61 12.82 0.57
C ILE A 163 1.54 11.97 1.84
N VAL A 164 0.42 11.25 2.05
CA VAL A 164 0.25 10.39 3.23
C VAL A 164 1.26 9.22 3.22
N PHE A 165 1.51 8.62 2.06
CA PHE A 165 2.55 7.60 1.90
C PHE A 165 3.95 8.15 2.17
N ALA A 166 4.29 9.33 1.64
CA ALA A 166 5.58 9.98 1.89
C ALA A 166 5.76 10.30 3.38
N TRP A 167 4.71 10.81 4.04
CA TRP A 167 4.72 11.06 5.49
C TRP A 167 4.94 9.77 6.28
N SER A 168 4.27 8.67 5.90
CA SER A 168 4.44 7.37 6.57
C SER A 168 5.86 6.81 6.39
N GLY A 169 6.44 6.98 5.19
CA GLY A 169 7.85 6.64 4.93
C GLY A 169 8.81 7.44 5.81
N PHE A 170 8.59 8.75 5.94
CA PHE A 170 9.37 9.61 6.84
C PHE A 170 9.20 9.22 8.31
N TYR A 171 7.98 8.90 8.74
CA TYR A 171 7.69 8.41 10.09
C TYR A 171 8.46 7.11 10.37
N MET A 172 8.44 6.15 9.45
CA MET A 172 9.18 4.89 9.57
C MET A 172 10.70 5.11 9.63
N MET A 173 11.25 6.06 8.87
CA MET A 173 12.68 6.41 8.94
C MET A 173 13.08 6.82 10.37
N LYS A 174 12.29 7.71 10.99
CA LYS A 174 12.51 8.22 12.35
C LYS A 174 12.28 7.21 13.47
N MET A 175 11.72 6.03 13.19
CA MET A 175 11.58 4.98 14.19
C MET A 175 12.96 4.38 14.51
N GLU A 176 13.56 4.70 15.65
CA GLU A 176 14.79 4.04 16.09
C GLU A 176 14.65 2.51 16.09
N LYS A 177 15.75 1.81 15.78
CA LYS A 177 15.83 0.37 16.04
C LYS A 177 15.73 0.23 17.55
N SER A 178 14.59 -0.27 18.05
CA SER A 178 14.50 -0.70 19.44
C SER A 178 15.58 -1.76 19.63
N LEU A 179 16.61 -1.42 20.41
CA LEU A 179 17.64 -2.34 20.89
C LEU A 179 16.98 -3.57 21.55
#